data_AF-A0A316WV14-F1
#
_entry.id   AF-A0A316WV14-F1
#
_cell.length_a   1.000
_cell.length_b   1.000
_cell.length_c   1.000
_cell.angle_alpha   90.00
_cell.angle_beta   90.00
_cell.angle_gamma   90.00
#
_symmetry.space_group_name_H-M   'P 1'
#
loop_
_entity.id
_entity.type
_entity.pdbx_description
1 polymer ?
#
loop_
_entity_poly.entity_id
_entity_poly.type
_entity_poly.pdbx_seq_one_letter_code
_entity_poly.pdbx_strand_id
1 'polypeptide(L)'
;MGKRPRIPKSVKAPEPIAPSEGTEDFKKNIASENAKLIYKYSDFEIEIWIDKHYEIRATEGDANGIREGIEQKKVLELIIESVKYIFHFYISNRITAFINFPDRKKPRSKTNYRIVLKDFRNSETPLNLVIEIHLIGYGKYEITTITAMKTNDFYMTDGQYCISFTDSSINLNRLILKNLSAIDKLTY
;
A
#
# COMPACT_ATOMS: atom_id res chain seq x y z
N MET A 1 21.72 0.33 -10.96
CA MET A 1 20.66 -0.61 -11.38
C MET A 1 19.85 0.04 -12.51
N GLY A 2 19.74 -0.62 -13.67
CA GLY A 2 19.11 -0.05 -14.87
C GLY A 2 17.59 0.09 -14.77
N LYS A 3 17.02 1.07 -15.46
CA LYS A 3 15.56 1.24 -15.62
C LYS A 3 14.97 -0.04 -16.22
N ARG A 4 14.11 -0.74 -15.48
CA ARG A 4 13.36 -1.89 -16.02
C ARG A 4 12.27 -1.39 -16.97
N PRO A 5 12.33 -1.69 -18.27
CA PRO A 5 11.33 -1.24 -19.23
C PRO A 5 10.00 -1.98 -19.00
N ARG A 6 8.89 -1.27 -19.19
CA ARG A 6 7.55 -1.89 -19.22
C ARG A 6 7.44 -2.78 -20.47
N ILE A 7 6.68 -3.86 -20.36
CA ILE A 7 6.31 -4.67 -21.53
C ILE A 7 5.52 -3.76 -22.49
N PRO A 8 5.92 -3.62 -23.76
CA PRO A 8 5.17 -2.86 -24.75
C PRO A 8 3.78 -3.46 -24.91
N LYS A 9 2.74 -2.61 -24.99
CA LYS A 9 1.35 -3.05 -25.22
C LYS A 9 1.14 -3.94 -26.45
N SER A 10 2.11 -4.01 -27.37
CA SER A 10 2.07 -4.83 -28.58
C SER A 10 2.39 -6.31 -28.37
N VAL A 11 2.90 -6.71 -27.20
CA VAL A 11 3.11 -8.12 -26.87
C VAL A 11 1.86 -8.59 -26.12
N LYS A 12 0.94 -9.24 -26.83
CA LYS A 12 -0.21 -9.93 -26.19
C LYS A 12 0.36 -10.85 -25.10
N ALA A 13 0.02 -10.58 -23.85
CA ALA A 13 0.25 -11.51 -22.76
C ALA A 13 -0.44 -12.86 -23.12
N PRO A 14 0.10 -14.00 -22.66
CA PRO A 14 -0.62 -15.26 -22.75
C PRO A 14 -2.01 -15.09 -22.13
N GLU A 15 -3.00 -15.79 -22.69
CA GLU A 15 -4.40 -15.68 -22.26
C GLU A 15 -4.52 -15.81 -20.74
N PRO A 16 -5.33 -14.95 -20.10
CA PRO A 16 -5.49 -14.99 -18.65
C PRO A 16 -5.97 -16.37 -18.24
N ILE A 17 -5.26 -16.97 -17.30
CA ILE A 17 -5.70 -18.17 -16.59
C ILE A 17 -7.11 -17.87 -16.07
N ALA A 18 -8.07 -18.74 -16.41
CA ALA A 18 -9.47 -18.59 -16.02
C ALA A 18 -9.57 -18.24 -14.52
N PRO A 19 -10.44 -17.29 -14.14
CA PRO A 19 -10.57 -16.89 -12.75
C PRO A 19 -10.91 -18.11 -11.90
N SER A 20 -10.07 -18.40 -10.91
CA SER A 20 -10.41 -19.31 -9.83
C SER A 20 -11.67 -18.79 -9.16
N GLU A 21 -12.67 -19.66 -8.98
CA GLU A 21 -13.95 -19.34 -8.37
C GLU A 21 -13.76 -18.49 -7.09
N GLY A 22 -14.33 -17.27 -7.09
CA GLY A 22 -14.36 -16.38 -5.91
C GLY A 22 -13.57 -15.08 -6.00
N THR A 23 -12.82 -14.80 -7.08
CA THR A 23 -12.18 -13.48 -7.23
C THR A 23 -13.14 -12.46 -7.87
N GLU A 24 -13.50 -11.41 -7.13
CA GLU A 24 -14.24 -10.27 -7.70
C GLU A 24 -13.45 -9.62 -8.84
N ASP A 25 -14.17 -9.17 -9.87
CA ASP A 25 -13.59 -8.41 -10.99
C ASP A 25 -13.07 -7.04 -10.54
N PHE A 26 -12.12 -6.49 -11.29
CA PHE A 26 -11.63 -5.13 -11.09
C PHE A 26 -12.78 -4.12 -11.25
N LYS A 27 -13.00 -3.32 -10.22
CA LYS A 27 -14.00 -2.24 -10.18
C LYS A 27 -13.45 -0.99 -9.51
N LYS A 28 -14.15 0.11 -9.68
CA LYS A 28 -13.78 1.38 -9.06
C LYS A 28 -13.97 1.34 -7.55
N ASN A 29 -13.01 1.88 -6.81
CA ASN A 29 -13.13 2.25 -5.40
C ASN A 29 -12.73 3.72 -5.21
N ILE A 30 -12.55 4.21 -3.98
CA ILE A 30 -12.23 5.63 -3.76
C ILE A 30 -10.82 5.97 -4.25
N ALA A 31 -9.85 5.09 -3.96
CA ALA A 31 -8.44 5.32 -4.27
C ALA A 31 -8.07 5.05 -5.74
N SER A 32 -8.80 4.17 -6.43
CA SER A 32 -8.46 3.69 -7.77
C SER A 32 -9.69 3.41 -8.65
N GLU A 33 -9.54 3.71 -9.94
CA GLU A 33 -10.52 3.36 -10.97
C GLU A 33 -10.52 1.85 -11.31
N ASN A 34 -9.45 1.12 -10.97
CA ASN A 34 -9.29 -0.30 -11.26
C ASN A 34 -8.76 -1.04 -10.01
N ALA A 35 -9.60 -1.17 -8.99
CA ALA A 35 -9.28 -1.87 -7.76
C ALA A 35 -9.94 -3.25 -7.72
N LYS A 36 -9.33 -4.18 -6.98
CA LYS A 36 -9.88 -5.51 -6.70
C LYS A 36 -9.94 -5.71 -5.20
N LEU A 37 -11.11 -6.09 -4.68
CA LEU A 37 -11.29 -6.42 -3.27
C LEU A 37 -10.60 -7.76 -3.00
N ILE A 38 -9.77 -7.83 -1.98
CA ILE A 38 -9.03 -9.05 -1.63
C ILE A 38 -9.28 -9.56 -0.22
N TYR A 39 -9.81 -8.71 0.66
CA TYR A 39 -10.10 -9.09 2.04
C TYR A 39 -11.13 -8.16 2.69
N LYS A 40 -11.93 -8.72 3.59
CA LYS A 40 -12.90 -7.99 4.42
C LYS A 40 -12.71 -8.38 5.87
N TYR A 41 -12.55 -7.39 6.73
CA TYR A 41 -12.47 -7.55 8.19
C TYR A 41 -13.75 -6.98 8.81
N SER A 42 -14.56 -7.84 9.42
CA SER A 42 -15.92 -7.49 9.88
C SER A 42 -15.95 -6.59 11.10
N ASP A 43 -15.06 -6.80 12.07
CA ASP A 43 -15.20 -6.19 13.41
C ASP A 43 -15.01 -4.66 13.39
N PHE A 44 -14.22 -4.16 12.42
CA PHE A 44 -14.03 -2.73 12.16
C PHE A 44 -14.42 -2.31 10.74
N GLU A 45 -15.28 -3.09 10.07
CA GLU A 45 -15.74 -2.89 8.68
C GLU A 45 -14.62 -2.35 7.75
N ILE A 46 -13.49 -3.06 7.72
CA ILE A 46 -12.32 -2.71 6.89
C ILE A 46 -12.34 -3.54 5.62
N GLU A 47 -12.31 -2.87 4.48
CA GLU A 47 -12.13 -3.51 3.19
C GLU A 47 -10.71 -3.26 2.69
N ILE A 48 -10.00 -4.33 2.30
CA ILE A 48 -8.65 -4.26 1.75
C ILE A 48 -8.70 -4.56 0.26
N TRP A 49 -8.16 -3.63 -0.51
CA TRP A 49 -8.17 -3.60 -1.97
C TRP A 49 -6.76 -3.53 -2.52
N ILE A 50 -6.61 -3.94 -3.77
CA ILE A 50 -5.37 -3.78 -4.54
C ILE A 50 -5.64 -3.09 -5.87
N ASP A 51 -4.75 -2.21 -6.28
CA ASP A 51 -4.78 -1.57 -7.59
C ASP A 51 -4.32 -2.54 -8.70
N LYS A 52 -4.94 -2.47 -9.88
CA LYS A 52 -4.58 -3.28 -11.05
C LYS A 52 -3.10 -3.17 -11.44
N HIS A 53 -2.48 -2.01 -11.29
CA HIS A 53 -1.06 -1.84 -11.57
C HIS A 53 -0.17 -2.59 -10.55
N TYR A 54 -0.63 -2.76 -9.31
CA TYR A 54 0.03 -3.68 -8.39
C TYR A 54 -0.17 -5.14 -8.83
N GLU A 55 -1.39 -5.55 -9.16
CA GLU A 55 -1.68 -6.94 -9.57
C GLU A 55 -0.79 -7.36 -10.74
N ILE A 56 -0.74 -6.54 -11.81
CA ILE A 56 0.10 -6.81 -12.99
C ILE A 56 1.56 -7.01 -12.59
N ARG A 57 2.08 -6.24 -11.64
CA ARG A 57 3.46 -6.41 -11.16
C ARG A 57 3.67 -7.71 -10.40
N ALA A 58 2.67 -8.14 -9.65
CA ALA A 58 2.73 -9.34 -8.83
C ALA A 58 2.52 -10.63 -9.65
N THR A 59 1.70 -10.59 -10.71
CA THR A 59 1.33 -11.77 -11.50
C THR A 59 2.06 -11.87 -12.84
N GLU A 60 2.15 -10.76 -13.59
CA GLU A 60 2.72 -10.73 -14.95
C GLU A 60 4.17 -10.24 -14.95
N GLY A 61 4.55 -9.38 -13.99
CA GLY A 61 5.89 -8.86 -13.85
C GLY A 61 6.26 -7.76 -14.86
N ASP A 62 7.51 -7.77 -15.32
CA ASP A 62 7.99 -6.92 -16.41
C ASP A 62 8.89 -7.71 -17.38
N ALA A 63 9.64 -7.02 -18.26
CA ALA A 63 10.55 -7.69 -19.21
C ALA A 63 11.61 -8.58 -18.54
N ASN A 64 11.79 -8.46 -17.22
CA ASN A 64 12.69 -9.29 -16.41
C ASN A 64 11.96 -10.34 -15.58
N GLY A 65 10.71 -10.66 -15.95
CA GLY A 65 9.87 -11.64 -15.26
C GLY A 65 9.10 -11.08 -14.06
N ILE A 66 8.48 -12.00 -13.32
CA ILE A 66 7.65 -11.74 -12.14
C ILE A 66 8.50 -11.10 -11.03
N ARG A 67 7.91 -10.17 -10.28
CA ARG A 67 8.58 -9.52 -9.16
C ARG A 67 8.41 -10.36 -7.89
N GLU A 68 9.49 -10.99 -7.46
CA GLU A 68 9.51 -11.76 -6.21
C GLU A 68 9.40 -10.85 -4.97
N GLY A 69 8.79 -11.39 -3.90
CA GLY A 69 8.70 -10.72 -2.61
C GLY A 69 7.61 -9.65 -2.49
N ILE A 70 6.74 -9.51 -3.49
CA ILE A 70 5.53 -8.67 -3.45
C ILE A 70 4.26 -9.51 -3.59
N GLU A 71 4.28 -10.76 -3.14
CA GLU A 71 3.15 -11.67 -3.27
C GLU A 71 1.94 -11.14 -2.46
N GLN A 72 0.73 -11.29 -3.02
CA GLN A 72 -0.51 -10.76 -2.42
C GLN A 72 -0.71 -11.18 -0.96
N LYS A 73 -0.33 -12.42 -0.61
CA LYS A 73 -0.40 -12.91 0.77
C LYS A 73 0.46 -12.08 1.72
N LYS A 74 1.74 -11.82 1.38
CA LYS A 74 2.65 -11.04 2.23
C LYS A 74 2.20 -9.58 2.34
N VAL A 75 1.72 -9.01 1.23
CA VAL A 75 1.15 -7.66 1.22
C VAL A 75 -0.07 -7.57 2.14
N LEU A 76 -0.99 -8.53 2.05
CA LEU A 76 -2.18 -8.58 2.90
C LEU A 76 -1.82 -8.72 4.38
N GLU A 77 -0.90 -9.63 4.72
CA GLU A 77 -0.41 -9.82 6.09
C GLU A 77 0.20 -8.54 6.67
N LEU A 78 1.04 -7.85 5.90
CA LEU A 78 1.63 -6.56 6.31
C LEU A 78 0.57 -5.49 6.51
N ILE A 79 -0.45 -5.41 5.65
CA ILE A 79 -1.55 -4.45 5.83
C ILE A 79 -2.32 -4.75 7.12
N ILE A 80 -2.75 -5.99 7.32
CA ILE A 80 -3.52 -6.39 8.50
C ILE A 80 -2.74 -6.06 9.78
N GLU A 81 -1.45 -6.42 9.84
CA GLU A 81 -0.60 -6.09 10.97
C GLU A 81 -0.45 -4.57 11.16
N SER A 82 -0.31 -3.81 10.07
CA SER A 82 -0.08 -2.37 10.13
C SER A 82 -1.27 -1.58 10.68
N VAL A 83 -2.51 -2.07 10.53
CA VAL A 83 -3.73 -1.35 10.92
C VAL A 83 -3.67 -0.86 12.36
N LYS A 84 -3.33 -1.72 13.32
CA LYS A 84 -3.26 -1.35 14.74
C LYS A 84 -2.23 -0.25 15.01
N TYR A 85 -1.10 -0.27 14.30
CA TYR A 85 -0.03 0.72 14.44
C TYR A 85 -0.39 2.04 13.76
N ILE A 86 -1.04 1.99 12.60
CA ILE A 86 -1.56 3.17 11.91
C ILE A 86 -2.54 3.91 12.83
N PHE A 87 -3.50 3.20 13.41
CA PHE A 87 -4.46 3.81 14.34
C PHE A 87 -3.78 4.28 15.63
N HIS A 88 -2.82 3.53 16.18
CA HIS A 88 -2.04 3.95 17.33
C HIS A 88 -1.37 5.30 17.06
N PHE A 89 -0.60 5.42 15.97
CA PHE A 89 0.11 6.65 15.61
C PHE A 89 -0.85 7.78 15.23
N TYR A 90 -1.94 7.48 14.53
CA TYR A 90 -2.99 8.45 14.20
C TYR A 90 -3.51 9.16 15.47
N ILE A 91 -3.78 8.39 16.53
CA ILE A 91 -4.33 8.90 17.79
C ILE A 91 -3.23 9.54 18.66
N SER A 92 -2.16 8.80 18.95
CA SER A 92 -1.09 9.23 19.88
C SER A 92 -0.36 10.48 19.40
N ASN A 93 -0.08 10.55 18.09
CA ASN A 93 0.68 11.65 17.49
C ASN A 93 -0.23 12.69 16.81
N ARG A 94 -1.57 12.50 16.87
CA ARG A 94 -2.57 13.40 16.24
C ARG A 94 -2.32 13.66 14.76
N ILE A 95 -1.87 12.64 14.03
CA ILE A 95 -1.49 12.75 12.62
C ILE A 95 -2.75 12.61 11.76
N THR A 96 -3.33 13.73 11.34
CA THR A 96 -4.53 13.71 10.48
C THR A 96 -4.28 13.20 9.05
N ALA A 97 -3.02 13.09 8.65
CA ALA A 97 -2.58 12.74 7.30
C ALA A 97 -2.45 11.23 7.04
N PHE A 98 -3.14 10.37 7.79
CA PHE A 98 -3.17 8.92 7.54
C PHE A 98 -4.46 8.44 6.90
N ILE A 99 -5.57 9.09 7.24
CA ILE A 99 -6.91 8.71 6.80
C ILE A 99 -7.45 9.86 5.97
N ASN A 100 -7.85 9.55 4.74
CA ASN A 100 -8.53 10.50 3.86
C ASN A 100 -10.02 10.51 4.21
N PHE A 101 -10.49 11.68 4.63
CA PHE A 101 -11.91 11.88 4.95
C PHE A 101 -12.64 12.41 3.72
N PRO A 102 -13.92 12.05 3.53
CA PRO A 102 -14.70 12.53 2.40
C PRO A 102 -14.82 14.07 2.48
N ASP A 103 -14.19 14.77 1.55
CA ASP A 103 -14.29 16.23 1.46
C ASP A 103 -15.62 16.61 0.79
N ARG A 104 -16.57 17.13 1.58
CA ARG A 104 -17.88 17.59 1.09
C ARG A 104 -17.80 18.78 0.14
N LYS A 105 -16.67 19.51 0.08
CA LYS A 105 -16.53 20.77 -0.67
C LYS A 105 -15.59 20.65 -1.88
N LYS A 106 -14.60 19.74 -1.85
CA LYS A 106 -13.67 19.51 -2.97
C LYS A 106 -13.19 18.05 -3.05
N PRO A 107 -13.96 17.14 -3.66
CA PRO A 107 -13.65 15.70 -3.67
C PRO A 107 -12.39 15.30 -4.44
N ARG A 108 -11.72 16.20 -5.17
CA ARG A 108 -10.57 15.87 -6.05
C ARG A 108 -9.37 16.82 -5.98
N SER A 109 -9.40 17.86 -5.15
CA SER A 109 -8.41 18.97 -5.24
C SER A 109 -7.28 18.93 -4.20
N LYS A 110 -7.25 17.97 -3.28
CA LYS A 110 -6.08 17.70 -2.44
C LYS A 110 -5.53 16.33 -2.80
N THR A 111 -4.22 16.26 -2.98
CA THR A 111 -3.50 14.99 -3.11
C THR A 111 -3.85 14.14 -1.89
N ASN A 112 -4.51 13.00 -2.10
CA ASN A 112 -4.83 12.08 -1.02
C ASN A 112 -3.55 11.65 -0.31
N TYR A 113 -3.63 11.55 1.01
CA TYR A 113 -2.52 11.11 1.81
C TYR A 113 -2.26 9.62 1.58
N ARG A 114 -0.99 9.30 1.34
CA ARG A 114 -0.49 7.94 1.18
C ARG A 114 0.56 7.64 2.22
N ILE A 115 0.52 6.43 2.76
CA ILE A 115 1.47 5.96 3.76
C ILE A 115 2.37 4.92 3.10
N VAL A 116 3.67 4.96 3.39
CA VAL A 116 4.62 3.92 2.99
C VAL A 116 4.85 2.97 4.15
N LEU A 117 4.48 1.71 4.00
CA LEU A 117 4.88 0.64 4.90
C LEU A 117 6.19 0.03 4.38
N LYS A 118 7.20 -0.09 5.22
CA LYS A 118 8.49 -0.72 4.89
C LYS A 118 8.74 -1.88 5.83
N ASP A 119 8.77 -3.10 5.30
CA ASP A 119 9.08 -4.29 6.10
C ASP A 119 10.52 -4.73 5.85
N PHE A 120 11.38 -4.52 6.86
CA PHE A 120 12.79 -4.94 6.88
C PHE A 120 12.98 -6.30 7.60
N ARG A 121 11.92 -6.90 8.14
CA ARG A 121 12.06 -8.17 8.86
C ARG A 121 12.55 -9.26 7.95
N ASN A 122 13.54 -10.02 8.41
CA ASN A 122 14.14 -11.13 7.68
C ASN A 122 14.75 -10.78 6.30
N SER A 123 15.03 -9.50 6.00
CA SER A 123 15.56 -9.10 4.68
C SER A 123 16.24 -7.73 4.72
N GLU A 124 17.48 -7.65 4.24
CA GLU A 124 18.17 -6.36 4.07
C GLU A 124 17.48 -5.46 3.03
N THR A 125 16.83 -6.07 2.02
CA THR A 125 16.02 -5.34 1.05
C THR A 125 14.57 -5.32 1.50
N PRO A 126 14.00 -4.15 1.86
CA PRO A 126 12.66 -4.11 2.43
C PRO A 126 11.58 -4.32 1.37
N LEU A 127 10.46 -4.91 1.80
CA LEU A 127 9.19 -4.77 1.08
C LEU A 127 8.63 -3.37 1.35
N ASN A 128 8.54 -2.56 0.31
CA ASN A 128 7.92 -1.24 0.37
C ASN A 128 6.51 -1.35 -0.19
N LEU A 129 5.52 -0.88 0.56
CA LEU A 129 4.12 -0.93 0.21
C LEU A 129 3.51 0.46 0.37
N VAL A 130 2.86 0.96 -0.67
CA VAL A 130 2.13 2.23 -0.62
C VAL A 130 0.65 1.95 -0.47
N ILE A 131 0.08 2.45 0.62
CA ILE A 131 -1.34 2.33 0.89
C ILE A 131 -2.02 3.70 0.93
N GLU A 132 -3.30 3.71 0.61
CA GLU A 132 -4.20 4.84 0.75
C GLU A 132 -5.42 4.38 1.57
N ILE A 133 -5.75 5.12 2.63
CA ILE A 133 -6.83 4.77 3.56
C ILE A 133 -7.92 5.82 3.44
N HIS A 134 -9.17 5.39 3.29
CA HIS A 134 -10.34 6.26 3.25
C HIS A 134 -11.35 5.87 4.32
N LEU A 135 -11.95 6.87 4.96
CA LEU A 135 -13.19 6.68 5.71
C LEU A 135 -14.37 6.73 4.72
N ILE A 136 -15.14 5.65 4.61
CA ILE A 136 -16.25 5.54 3.64
C ILE A 136 -17.63 5.59 4.30
N GLY A 137 -17.67 5.46 5.63
CA GLY A 137 -18.89 5.47 6.44
C GLY A 137 -18.55 5.48 7.92
N TYR A 138 -19.57 5.44 8.78
CA TYR A 138 -19.34 5.34 10.22
C TYR A 138 -18.67 4.01 10.56
N GLY A 139 -17.42 4.05 11.03
CA GLY A 139 -16.65 2.84 11.33
C GLY A 139 -16.17 2.05 10.12
N LYS A 140 -16.43 2.53 8.89
CA LYS A 140 -16.09 1.82 7.64
C LYS A 140 -14.85 2.40 7.00
N TYR A 141 -13.86 1.56 6.74
CA TYR A 141 -12.60 1.95 6.14
C TYR A 141 -12.30 1.18 4.87
N GLU A 142 -11.79 1.89 3.87
CA GLU A 142 -11.23 1.29 2.65
C GLU A 142 -9.72 1.49 2.65
N ILE A 143 -8.95 0.40 2.60
CA ILE A 143 -7.50 0.42 2.48
C ILE A 143 -7.13 -0.11 1.10
N THR A 144 -6.50 0.73 0.27
CA THR A 144 -6.07 0.33 -1.08
C THR A 144 -4.56 0.30 -1.19
N THR A 145 -4.04 -0.83 -1.65
CA THR A 145 -2.65 -0.96 -2.09
C THR A 145 -2.47 -0.31 -3.46
N ILE A 146 -1.73 0.79 -3.51
CA ILE A 146 -1.41 1.49 -4.76
C ILE A 146 -0.26 0.80 -5.49
N THR A 147 0.78 0.40 -4.74
CA THR A 147 1.93 -0.30 -5.29
C THR A 147 2.75 -1.01 -4.23
N ALA A 148 3.48 -2.04 -4.61
CA ALA A 148 4.48 -2.70 -3.78
C ALA A 148 5.78 -2.92 -4.57
N MET A 149 6.92 -2.82 -3.89
CA MET A 149 8.26 -3.00 -4.46
C MET A 149 9.25 -3.50 -3.40
N LYS A 150 9.96 -4.58 -3.69
CA LYS A 150 11.11 -5.01 -2.90
C LYS A 150 12.39 -4.32 -3.41
N THR A 151 12.81 -3.25 -2.75
CA THR A 151 13.95 -2.40 -3.18
C THR A 151 14.48 -1.53 -2.04
N ASN A 152 15.76 -1.20 -2.06
CA ASN A 152 16.37 -0.23 -1.13
C ASN A 152 16.09 1.22 -1.57
N ASP A 153 16.01 1.46 -2.87
CA ASP A 153 15.90 2.80 -3.47
C ASP A 153 14.43 3.22 -3.66
N PHE A 154 13.60 2.97 -2.66
CA PHE A 154 12.18 3.32 -2.74
C PHE A 154 11.99 4.84 -2.60
N TYR A 155 11.50 5.46 -3.67
CA TYR A 155 11.25 6.90 -3.70
C TYR A 155 10.05 7.28 -2.82
N MET A 156 10.26 8.27 -1.96
CA MET A 156 9.22 8.91 -1.15
C MET A 156 9.11 10.40 -1.52
N THR A 157 7.91 10.94 -1.45
CA THR A 157 7.67 12.38 -1.66
C THR A 157 7.86 13.14 -0.36
N ASP A 158 8.26 14.41 -0.45
CA ASP A 158 8.38 15.27 0.72
C ASP A 158 7.05 15.39 1.49
N GLY A 159 7.13 15.37 2.82
CA GLY A 159 5.99 15.35 3.72
C GLY A 159 5.34 13.97 3.92
N GLN A 160 5.72 12.95 3.15
CA GLN A 160 5.14 11.60 3.22
C GLN A 160 5.56 10.86 4.48
N TYR A 161 4.60 10.18 5.10
CA TYR A 161 4.83 9.33 6.27
C TYR A 161 5.24 7.92 5.87
N CYS A 162 6.10 7.32 6.68
CA CYS A 162 6.53 5.94 6.55
C CYS A 162 6.50 5.22 7.88
N ILE A 163 5.94 4.02 7.90
CA ILE A 163 6.00 3.11 9.04
C ILE A 163 6.95 1.98 8.66
N SER A 164 8.04 1.83 9.41
CA SER A 164 9.06 0.81 9.17
C SER A 164 9.00 -0.28 10.23
N PHE A 165 8.86 -1.53 9.78
CA PHE A 165 8.85 -2.75 10.59
C PHE A 165 10.25 -3.35 10.55
N THR A 166 10.81 -3.61 11.73
CA THR A 166 12.11 -4.26 11.93
C THR A 166 11.92 -5.44 12.87
N ASP A 167 12.93 -6.27 13.10
CA ASP A 167 12.77 -7.42 14.00
C ASP A 167 12.54 -7.01 15.47
N SER A 168 12.92 -5.79 15.86
CA SER A 168 12.86 -5.33 17.25
C SER A 168 11.94 -4.13 17.48
N SER A 169 11.45 -3.48 16.42
CA SER A 169 10.68 -2.24 16.56
C SER A 169 9.80 -1.89 15.37
N ILE A 170 8.80 -1.04 15.64
CA ILE A 170 7.99 -0.32 14.67
C ILE A 170 8.37 1.15 14.76
N ASN A 171 8.77 1.76 13.63
CA ASN A 171 9.25 3.15 13.61
C ASN A 171 8.35 3.99 12.71
N LEU A 172 7.81 5.07 13.26
CA LEU A 172 7.13 6.10 12.49
C LEU A 172 8.12 7.18 12.08
N ASN A 173 8.20 7.42 10.77
CA ASN A 173 9.06 8.43 10.18
C ASN A 173 8.27 9.33 9.23
N ARG A 174 8.83 10.51 8.93
CA ARG A 174 8.33 11.41 7.90
C ARG A 174 9.47 11.99 7.10
N LEU A 175 9.32 12.01 5.77
CA LEU A 175 10.29 12.69 4.92
C LEU A 175 10.08 14.20 5.00
N ILE A 176 11.12 14.95 5.38
CA ILE A 176 11.11 16.42 5.45
C ILE A 176 12.42 16.92 4.83
N LEU A 177 12.32 17.75 3.79
CA LEU A 177 13.46 18.31 3.06
C LEU A 177 14.47 17.22 2.64
N LYS A 178 13.94 16.11 2.11
CA LYS A 178 14.70 14.89 1.69
C LYS A 178 15.39 14.12 2.83
N ASN A 179 15.18 14.50 4.08
CA ASN A 179 15.67 13.76 5.23
C ASN A 179 14.53 12.97 5.87
N LEU A 180 14.78 11.69 6.18
CA LEU A 180 13.80 10.86 6.87
C LEU A 180 13.93 11.12 8.38
N SER A 181 12.99 11.87 8.94
CA SER A 181 12.97 12.21 10.36
C SER A 181 12.13 11.22 11.15
N ALA A 182 12.68 10.70 12.25
CA ALA A 182 11.95 9.88 13.20
C ALA A 182 10.93 10.74 13.97
N ILE A 183 9.72 10.21 14.13
CA ILE A 183 8.65 10.84 14.91
C ILE A 183 8.39 10.04 16.17
N ASP A 184 8.25 8.72 16.04
CA ASP A 184 7.87 7.83 17.13
C ASP A 184 8.45 6.42 16.91
N LYS A 185 8.57 5.65 17.99
CA LYS A 185 9.11 4.30 17.99
C LYS A 185 8.40 3.43 19.04
N LEU A 186 7.92 2.28 18.60
CA LEU A 186 7.40 1.21 19.46
C LEU A 186 8.36 0.04 19.44
N THR A 187 8.58 -0.59 20.60
CA THR A 187 9.34 -1.85 20.73
C THR A 187 8.37 -3.00 20.91
N TYR A 188 8.73 -4.18 20.40
CA TYR A 188 7.98 -5.42 20.63
C TYR A 188 8.14 -5.93 22.06
#